data_AF-A0A2M9YI31-F1
#
_entry.id   AF-A0A2M9YI31-F1
#
_cell.length_a   1.000
_cell.length_b   1.000
_cell.length_c   1.000
_cell.angle_alpha   90.00
_cell.angle_beta   90.00
_cell.angle_gamma   90.00
#
_symmetry.space_group_name_H-M   'P 1'
#
loop_
_entity.id
_entity.type
_entity.pdbx_description
1 polymer ?
#
loop_
_entity_poly.entity_id
_entity_poly.type
_entity_poly.pdbx_seq_one_letter_code
_entity_poly.pdbx_strand_id
1 'polypeptide(L)'
;MRTTWNHPFRRRTSDSDLATSEWVKVEDLKVNDEVLKSDGSWGQVTGIFHYNVEPTKVYNLEVEDNHTYVVGGDAESSNSGYVVHNYEINMKEKILSTSEVIKAYRKDEKELKWGDKVYQKTQRDGETVFVRDYDDKGTKEYIRVTKDGLIEQKLKWKGQFGDFLSGQLSGEKTKYFNTRGEEVHLQPEKIVRDGGSLKLPLDPIDTKVASAAIERVKGDFEKQLRADYAKNKKLTPEQIETRIKAEVEVYNRVADRTFKNSYVDEKGNPIKFGSNDFLAKLASPEFNGQDKTDRPDGMEGPIKVSIEYLRAKYPDGKGYAPNLAPWNEKIAGHKENLKHLNENLEANRNNPSLTDKAKSTFEKEMLKKIDVETKALYSVETTRRKRMEEFQKSAELIFGKNGKGEYKVSSDVIAKQTKAAICRADTNYMQNRANARMEGSFGDYFINKIEMGDIRPGTDQKNGLVWDNAQLKGYEKTYPPKDDIPTSSFAASNAYTGEPLTYDYIQTITAGMKPGQMVQVWTDTDSYGKPNQANTATPGPNHFYGFGMNQAGQMVYLNHTKQPVLYYDGNGRLQKLEYNQVIPKEAWPYLRVFRVYK
;
A
#
# COMPACT_ATOMS: atom_id res chain seq x y z
N MET A 1 29.93 8.15 -18.16
CA MET A 1 28.74 7.71 -17.40
C MET A 1 27.81 6.92 -18.33
N ARG A 2 27.11 5.90 -17.82
CA ARG A 2 26.12 5.11 -18.58
C ARG A 2 24.79 5.17 -17.83
N THR A 3 23.73 5.61 -18.48
CA THR A 3 22.37 5.67 -17.93
C THR A 3 21.39 5.08 -18.95
N THR A 4 20.14 4.85 -18.53
CA THR A 4 19.08 4.58 -19.49
C THR A 4 18.81 5.85 -20.33
N TRP A 5 18.38 5.67 -21.58
CA TRP A 5 18.11 6.77 -22.53
C TRP A 5 17.03 7.74 -22.03
N ASN A 6 16.17 7.32 -21.11
CA ASN A 6 15.09 8.11 -20.54
C ASN A 6 15.44 8.74 -19.19
N HIS A 7 16.68 8.64 -18.73
CA HIS A 7 17.04 9.18 -17.42
C HIS A 7 17.09 10.72 -17.49
N PRO A 8 16.31 11.46 -16.67
CA PRO A 8 16.32 12.92 -16.70
C PRO A 8 17.63 13.50 -16.18
N PHE A 9 18.20 14.43 -16.95
CA PHE A 9 19.26 15.33 -16.54
C PHE A 9 18.71 16.74 -16.42
N ARG A 10 19.23 17.50 -15.45
CA ARG A 10 18.94 18.93 -15.41
C ARG A 10 19.77 19.61 -16.51
N ARG A 11 19.11 20.07 -17.58
CA ARG A 11 19.73 20.77 -18.70
C ARG A 11 19.55 22.28 -18.57
N ARG A 12 20.56 23.05 -19.00
CA ARG A 12 20.38 24.42 -19.49
C ARG A 12 20.92 24.52 -20.92
N THR A 13 20.32 25.40 -21.73
CA THR A 13 20.77 25.71 -23.09
C THR A 13 21.58 27.00 -23.08
N SER A 14 22.67 27.06 -23.85
CA SER A 14 23.58 28.22 -23.93
C SER A 14 22.99 29.46 -24.60
N ASP A 15 21.79 29.35 -25.21
CA ASP A 15 21.26 30.34 -26.17
C ASP A 15 20.33 31.40 -25.56
N SER A 16 20.21 31.52 -24.23
CA SER A 16 19.36 32.53 -23.61
C SER A 16 19.99 33.22 -22.39
N ASP A 17 20.06 34.55 -22.43
CA ASP A 17 20.54 35.44 -21.36
C ASP A 17 19.68 35.44 -20.07
N LEU A 18 18.65 34.57 -20.01
CA LEU A 18 17.87 34.25 -18.81
C LEU A 18 18.04 32.76 -18.51
N ALA A 19 18.80 32.42 -17.47
CA ALA A 19 19.11 31.05 -17.10
C ALA A 19 17.86 30.28 -16.62
N THR A 20 17.08 29.74 -17.56
CA THR A 20 16.07 28.72 -17.27
C THR A 20 16.72 27.34 -17.40
N SER A 21 16.37 26.43 -16.50
CA SER A 21 16.82 25.03 -16.55
C SER A 21 15.63 24.09 -16.42
N GLU A 22 15.73 22.94 -17.06
CA GLU A 22 14.64 21.97 -17.19
C GLU A 22 15.15 20.53 -17.04
N TRP A 23 14.23 19.60 -16.81
CA TRP A 23 14.53 18.17 -16.75
C TRP A 23 14.35 17.57 -18.14
N VAL A 24 15.40 16.97 -18.67
CA VAL A 24 15.45 16.50 -20.07
C VAL A 24 16.00 15.08 -20.09
N LYS A 25 15.37 14.20 -20.85
CA LYS A 25 15.84 12.81 -21.03
C LYS A 25 17.16 12.80 -21.78
N VAL A 26 17.98 11.77 -21.57
CA VAL A 26 19.20 11.59 -22.37
C VAL A 26 18.94 11.55 -23.87
N GLU A 27 17.80 10.98 -24.32
CA GLU A 27 17.42 10.98 -25.75
C GLU A 27 17.21 12.39 -26.34
N ASP A 28 16.87 13.36 -25.48
CA ASP A 28 16.58 14.74 -25.86
C ASP A 28 17.79 15.67 -25.60
N LEU A 29 18.86 15.16 -24.96
CA LEU A 29 20.12 15.88 -24.82
C LEU A 29 20.84 15.97 -26.16
N LYS A 30 21.52 17.08 -26.38
CA LYS A 30 22.34 17.33 -27.57
C LYS A 30 23.78 17.57 -27.17
N VAL A 31 24.69 17.35 -28.12
CA VAL A 31 26.07 17.83 -27.98
C VAL A 31 26.04 19.35 -27.79
N ASN A 32 26.83 19.84 -26.84
CA ASN A 32 26.86 21.22 -26.33
C ASN A 32 25.76 21.62 -25.35
N ASP A 33 24.77 20.76 -25.06
CA ASP A 33 23.90 21.00 -23.91
C ASP A 33 24.75 21.00 -22.63
N GLU A 34 24.35 21.81 -21.65
CA GLU A 34 24.99 21.86 -20.34
C GLU A 34 24.14 21.12 -19.31
N VAL A 35 24.74 20.20 -18.58
CA VAL A 35 24.07 19.39 -17.54
C VAL A 35 24.61 19.71 -16.15
N LEU A 36 23.73 19.78 -15.15
CA LEU A 36 24.09 20.16 -13.78
C LEU A 36 24.93 19.07 -13.09
N LYS A 37 26.06 19.47 -12.51
CA LYS A 37 26.90 18.64 -11.65
C LYS A 37 26.57 18.85 -10.17
N SER A 38 26.95 17.87 -9.36
CA SER A 38 26.73 17.84 -7.91
C SER A 38 27.44 18.95 -7.14
N ASP A 39 28.49 19.53 -7.70
CA ASP A 39 29.19 20.70 -7.15
C ASP A 39 28.53 22.04 -7.55
N GLY A 40 27.40 22.00 -8.23
CA GLY A 40 26.67 23.18 -8.71
C GLY A 40 27.21 23.77 -10.03
N SER A 41 28.30 23.23 -10.57
CA SER A 41 28.81 23.61 -11.89
C SER A 41 28.02 22.93 -13.02
N TRP A 42 28.26 23.37 -14.25
CA TRP A 42 27.61 22.81 -15.44
C TRP A 42 28.64 22.11 -16.32
N GLY A 43 28.37 20.87 -16.69
CA GLY A 43 29.20 20.08 -17.59
C GLY A 43 28.65 20.11 -19.00
N GLN A 44 29.50 20.43 -19.97
CA GLN A 44 29.12 20.39 -21.38
C GLN A 44 29.07 18.95 -21.88
N VAL A 45 28.00 18.59 -22.59
CA VAL A 45 27.88 17.30 -23.26
C VAL A 45 28.78 17.30 -24.49
N THR A 46 29.89 16.57 -24.43
CA THR A 46 30.89 16.48 -25.51
C THR A 46 30.61 15.34 -26.51
N GLY A 47 29.73 14.41 -26.16
CA GLY A 47 29.34 13.30 -27.02
C GLY A 47 28.27 12.42 -26.39
N ILE A 48 27.34 11.92 -27.21
CA ILE A 48 26.28 10.99 -26.82
C ILE A 48 26.42 9.74 -27.67
N PHE A 49 26.69 8.61 -27.03
CA PHE A 49 26.93 7.33 -27.70
C PHE A 49 25.86 6.32 -27.28
N HIS A 50 25.15 5.77 -28.26
CA HIS A 50 24.12 4.77 -28.04
C HIS A 50 24.74 3.37 -28.14
N TYR A 51 24.71 2.61 -27.05
CA TYR A 51 25.18 1.23 -27.02
C TYR A 51 24.01 0.29 -26.73
N ASN A 52 23.81 -0.71 -27.59
CA ASN A 52 22.99 -1.87 -27.26
C ASN A 52 23.83 -2.74 -26.32
N VAL A 53 23.51 -2.74 -25.03
CA VAL A 53 24.09 -3.69 -24.07
C VAL A 53 23.21 -4.92 -23.99
N GLU A 54 23.81 -6.10 -23.76
CA GLU A 54 23.03 -7.24 -23.26
C GLU A 54 22.24 -6.81 -22.01
N PRO A 55 21.05 -7.38 -21.73
CA PRO A 55 20.23 -7.02 -20.57
C PRO A 55 21.05 -7.06 -19.27
N THR A 56 21.58 -5.90 -18.91
CA THR A 56 22.44 -5.72 -17.75
C THR A 56 21.55 -5.18 -16.65
N LYS A 57 21.58 -5.80 -15.48
CA LYS A 57 20.82 -5.33 -14.32
C LYS A 57 21.23 -3.89 -14.00
N VAL A 58 20.33 -2.95 -14.20
CA VAL A 58 20.52 -1.54 -13.85
C VAL A 58 19.83 -1.26 -12.52
N TYR A 59 20.48 -0.50 -11.65
CA TYR A 59 19.94 -0.09 -10.37
C TYR A 59 19.43 1.35 -10.51
N ASN A 60 18.14 1.58 -10.25
CA ASN A 60 17.56 2.90 -10.09
C ASN A 60 17.34 3.14 -8.60
N LEU A 61 17.64 4.35 -8.11
CA LEU A 61 17.44 4.72 -6.71
C LEU A 61 16.14 5.49 -6.58
N GLU A 62 15.31 5.10 -5.61
CA GLU A 62 14.22 5.94 -5.14
C GLU A 62 14.75 6.75 -3.95
N VAL A 63 14.73 8.07 -4.07
CA VAL A 63 15.34 8.99 -3.10
C VAL A 63 14.22 9.83 -2.50
N GLU A 64 14.16 9.86 -1.16
CA GLU A 64 12.99 10.20 -0.34
C GLU A 64 12.40 11.62 -0.54
N ASP A 65 13.17 12.55 -1.11
CA ASP A 65 12.83 13.98 -1.12
C ASP A 65 12.32 14.46 -2.48
N ASN A 66 13.24 14.93 -3.34
CA ASN A 66 12.92 15.57 -4.61
C ASN A 66 12.93 14.58 -5.77
N HIS A 67 12.96 13.27 -5.52
CA HIS A 67 13.25 12.26 -6.53
C HIS A 67 14.57 12.52 -7.29
N THR A 68 15.44 13.40 -6.78
CA THR A 68 16.67 13.85 -7.43
C THR A 68 17.87 13.24 -6.74
N TYR A 69 18.83 12.73 -7.51
CA TYR A 69 20.04 12.09 -6.98
C TYR A 69 21.25 12.32 -7.89
N VAL A 70 22.42 11.89 -7.43
CA VAL A 70 23.69 12.09 -8.15
C VAL A 70 24.21 10.76 -8.70
N VAL A 71 24.63 10.75 -9.96
CA VAL A 71 25.18 9.55 -10.64
C VAL A 71 26.54 9.81 -11.27
N GLY A 72 27.38 8.77 -11.29
CA GLY A 72 28.63 8.77 -12.07
C GLY A 72 29.76 9.65 -11.52
N GLY A 73 29.72 10.01 -10.24
CA GLY A 73 30.84 10.62 -9.53
C GLY A 73 31.78 9.57 -8.94
N ASP A 74 33.01 9.98 -8.66
CA ASP A 74 34.03 9.16 -7.99
C ASP A 74 34.62 10.00 -6.85
N ALA A 75 34.85 9.40 -5.69
CA ALA A 75 35.39 10.09 -4.52
C ALA A 75 36.91 10.29 -4.61
N GLU A 76 37.59 9.49 -5.44
CA GLU A 76 39.06 9.51 -5.59
C GLU A 76 39.55 10.32 -6.80
N SER A 77 38.67 10.59 -7.78
CA SER A 77 38.93 11.54 -8.86
C SER A 77 38.08 12.80 -8.67
N SER A 78 38.60 13.96 -9.04
CA SER A 78 37.91 15.27 -8.94
C SER A 78 36.71 15.43 -9.88
N ASN A 79 36.01 14.33 -10.20
CA ASN A 79 34.87 14.27 -11.10
C ASN A 79 33.56 14.30 -10.29
N SER A 80 33.03 15.51 -10.11
CA SER A 80 31.70 15.76 -9.55
C SER A 80 30.64 15.02 -10.39
N GLY A 81 29.90 14.10 -9.77
CA GLY A 81 28.81 13.36 -10.42
C GLY A 81 27.68 14.28 -10.90
N TYR A 82 26.75 13.76 -11.69
CA TYR A 82 25.69 14.54 -12.34
C TYR A 82 24.34 14.41 -11.63
N VAL A 83 23.58 15.50 -11.60
CA VAL A 83 22.26 15.58 -10.95
C VAL A 83 21.17 15.06 -11.89
N VAL A 84 20.41 14.06 -11.42
CA VAL A 84 19.36 13.35 -12.17
C VAL A 84 18.06 13.24 -11.36
N HIS A 85 16.93 12.90 -11.97
CA HIS A 85 15.60 12.91 -11.31
C HIS A 85 14.73 11.68 -11.63
N ASN A 86 13.78 11.31 -10.75
CA ASN A 86 12.83 10.20 -10.90
C ASN A 86 11.40 10.74 -11.13
N TYR A 87 10.61 10.09 -11.98
CA TYR A 87 9.37 10.66 -12.52
C TYR A 87 8.15 10.62 -11.57
N GLU A 88 7.29 11.65 -11.64
CA GLU A 88 5.97 11.71 -10.96
C GLU A 88 4.82 11.14 -11.81
N ILE A 89 3.87 10.44 -11.17
CA ILE A 89 2.57 10.05 -11.77
C ILE A 89 1.45 10.96 -11.21
N ASN A 90 1.08 12.03 -11.92
CA ASN A 90 -0.13 12.82 -11.58
C ASN A 90 -1.39 12.18 -12.20
N MET A 91 -2.39 11.75 -11.41
CA MET A 91 -3.49 10.85 -11.84
C MET A 91 -4.86 11.47 -12.15
N LYS A 92 -5.00 12.79 -12.40
CA LYS A 92 -6.37 13.34 -12.53
C LYS A 92 -7.16 12.93 -13.81
N GLU A 93 -6.51 12.63 -14.95
CA GLU A 93 -7.20 12.20 -16.20
C GLU A 93 -6.27 11.40 -17.15
N LYS A 94 -5.89 10.15 -16.84
CA LYS A 94 -4.75 9.48 -17.52
C LYS A 94 -4.88 7.98 -17.88
N ILE A 95 -6.04 7.34 -17.82
CA ILE A 95 -6.18 5.93 -18.25
C ILE A 95 -7.53 5.70 -18.93
N LEU A 96 -7.62 4.69 -19.78
CA LEU A 96 -8.85 4.31 -20.46
C LEU A 96 -9.94 3.99 -19.42
N SER A 97 -11.13 4.53 -19.64
CA SER A 97 -12.31 4.20 -18.84
C SER A 97 -12.61 2.71 -18.89
N THR A 98 -13.35 2.21 -17.90
CA THR A 98 -13.71 0.78 -17.84
C THR A 98 -14.47 0.34 -19.09
N SER A 99 -15.33 1.20 -19.64
CA SER A 99 -16.06 0.94 -20.88
C SER A 99 -15.14 0.84 -22.09
N GLU A 100 -14.12 1.69 -22.20
CA GLU A 100 -13.10 1.63 -23.26
C GLU A 100 -12.24 0.38 -23.16
N VAL A 101 -11.84 0.00 -21.93
CA VAL A 101 -11.13 -1.27 -21.70
C VAL A 101 -12.01 -2.45 -22.11
N ILE A 102 -13.27 -2.50 -21.68
CA ILE A 102 -14.20 -3.58 -22.08
C ILE A 102 -14.36 -3.61 -23.60
N LYS A 103 -14.51 -2.44 -24.24
CA LYS A 103 -14.64 -2.31 -25.69
C LYS A 103 -13.46 -2.93 -26.43
N ALA A 104 -12.22 -2.65 -26.04
CA ALA A 104 -11.02 -3.20 -26.68
C ALA A 104 -11.04 -4.75 -26.77
N TYR A 105 -11.66 -5.41 -25.78
CA TYR A 105 -11.72 -6.88 -25.70
C TYR A 105 -12.99 -7.50 -26.28
N ARG A 106 -13.96 -6.70 -26.77
CA ARG A 106 -15.18 -7.24 -27.39
C ARG A 106 -14.89 -8.00 -28.68
N LYS A 107 -15.68 -9.02 -29.01
CA LYS A 107 -15.46 -9.86 -30.20
C LYS A 107 -15.65 -9.09 -31.52
N ASP A 108 -16.55 -8.11 -31.53
CA ASP A 108 -16.88 -7.25 -32.68
C ASP A 108 -15.89 -6.09 -32.88
N GLU A 109 -15.07 -5.77 -31.89
CA GLU A 109 -14.04 -4.73 -32.02
C GLU A 109 -12.94 -5.22 -32.94
N LYS A 110 -12.64 -4.45 -34.00
CA LYS A 110 -11.60 -4.78 -34.99
C LYS A 110 -10.41 -3.85 -34.97
N GLU A 111 -10.56 -2.64 -34.44
CA GLU A 111 -9.55 -1.60 -34.49
C GLU A 111 -9.47 -0.86 -33.15
N LEU A 112 -8.34 -0.21 -32.89
CA LEU A 112 -8.18 0.72 -31.78
C LEU A 112 -7.59 2.02 -32.31
N LYS A 113 -8.23 3.14 -31.97
CA LYS A 113 -7.69 4.48 -32.23
C LYS A 113 -6.98 4.99 -30.98
N TRP A 114 -5.74 5.42 -31.12
CA TRP A 114 -4.96 6.02 -30.03
C TRP A 114 -4.11 7.16 -30.58
N GLY A 115 -4.37 8.38 -30.11
CA GLY A 115 -3.94 9.60 -30.79
C GLY A 115 -4.50 9.64 -32.22
N ASP A 116 -3.67 10.07 -33.17
CA ASP A 116 -4.01 10.12 -34.60
C ASP A 116 -3.80 8.77 -35.32
N LYS A 117 -3.46 7.71 -34.58
CA LYS A 117 -3.10 6.40 -35.14
C LYS A 117 -4.24 5.40 -35.02
N VAL A 118 -4.34 4.51 -36.00
CA VAL A 118 -5.29 3.38 -36.04
C VAL A 118 -4.50 2.07 -36.02
N TYR A 119 -4.91 1.15 -35.14
CA TYR A 119 -4.27 -0.16 -34.98
C TYR A 119 -5.31 -1.26 -35.23
N GLN A 120 -4.90 -2.31 -35.94
CA GLN A 120 -5.74 -3.46 -36.25
C GLN A 120 -5.63 -4.51 -35.15
N LYS A 121 -6.76 -5.03 -34.69
CA LYS A 121 -6.80 -6.05 -33.64
C LYS A 121 -6.23 -7.37 -34.14
N THR A 122 -5.42 -8.00 -33.31
CA THR A 122 -4.87 -9.33 -33.55
C THR A 122 -4.65 -10.07 -32.22
N GLN A 123 -4.15 -11.29 -32.29
CA GLN A 123 -3.74 -12.09 -31.14
C GLN A 123 -2.24 -12.34 -31.21
N ARG A 124 -1.55 -12.18 -30.09
CA ARG A 124 -0.12 -12.45 -29.98
C ARG A 124 0.20 -12.92 -28.56
N ASP A 125 0.99 -13.98 -28.45
CA ASP A 125 1.46 -14.53 -27.17
C ASP A 125 0.29 -14.88 -26.19
N GLY A 126 -0.88 -15.22 -26.73
CA GLY A 126 -2.09 -15.48 -25.95
C GLY A 126 -2.84 -14.22 -25.45
N GLU A 127 -2.43 -13.04 -25.92
CA GLU A 127 -3.01 -11.75 -25.57
C GLU A 127 -3.63 -11.03 -26.77
N THR A 128 -4.74 -10.34 -26.50
CA THR A 128 -5.33 -9.42 -27.47
C THR A 128 -4.43 -8.20 -27.58
N VAL A 129 -3.86 -7.98 -28.77
CA VAL A 129 -3.04 -6.80 -29.08
C VAL A 129 -3.58 -6.10 -30.33
N PHE A 130 -3.13 -4.89 -30.58
CA PHE A 130 -3.45 -4.13 -31.77
C PHE A 130 -2.15 -3.74 -32.48
N VAL A 131 -2.09 -3.92 -33.79
CA VAL A 131 -0.88 -3.78 -34.59
C VAL A 131 -1.06 -2.75 -35.70
N ARG A 132 -0.01 -2.01 -36.00
CA ARG A 132 0.11 -1.24 -37.25
C ARG A 132 1.51 -1.33 -37.82
N ASP A 133 1.65 -0.95 -39.08
CA ASP A 133 2.95 -0.65 -39.67
C ASP A 133 3.49 0.65 -39.05
N TYR A 134 4.68 0.55 -38.47
CA TYR A 134 5.36 1.69 -37.87
C TYR A 134 6.08 2.53 -38.92
N ASP A 135 6.72 1.85 -39.87
CA ASP A 135 7.44 2.43 -41.01
C ASP A 135 7.24 1.57 -42.28
N ASP A 136 7.67 2.12 -43.42
CA ASP A 136 7.64 1.44 -44.72
C ASP A 136 8.73 0.36 -44.86
N LYS A 137 9.51 0.11 -43.80
CA LYS A 137 10.63 -0.84 -43.77
C LYS A 137 10.25 -2.16 -43.07
N GLY A 138 8.96 -2.34 -42.76
CA GLY A 138 8.41 -3.56 -42.17
C GLY A 138 8.49 -3.62 -40.64
N THR A 139 8.81 -2.51 -39.96
CA THR A 139 8.72 -2.43 -38.50
C THR A 139 7.26 -2.44 -38.08
N LYS A 140 6.90 -3.33 -37.15
CA LYS A 140 5.55 -3.41 -36.60
C LYS A 140 5.50 -2.76 -35.22
N GLU A 141 4.50 -1.92 -34.99
CA GLU A 141 4.17 -1.37 -33.68
C GLU A 141 2.96 -2.12 -33.12
N TYR A 142 3.14 -2.72 -31.94
CA TYR A 142 2.09 -3.42 -31.22
C TYR A 142 1.68 -2.60 -30.00
N ILE A 143 0.39 -2.54 -29.70
CA ILE A 143 -0.13 -1.99 -28.46
C ILE A 143 -1.09 -2.99 -27.79
N ARG A 144 -1.06 -3.04 -26.46
CA ARG A 144 -1.99 -3.81 -25.62
C ARG A 144 -2.74 -2.84 -24.72
N VAL A 145 -4.07 -2.96 -24.69
CA VAL A 145 -4.89 -2.28 -23.68
C VAL A 145 -4.85 -3.14 -22.42
N THR A 146 -4.08 -2.74 -21.42
CA THR A 146 -4.05 -3.41 -20.10
C THR A 146 -5.42 -3.34 -19.41
N LYS A 147 -5.74 -4.26 -18.51
CA LYS A 147 -7.04 -4.22 -17.79
C LYS A 147 -7.16 -3.03 -16.86
N ASP A 148 -6.05 -2.43 -16.46
CA ASP A 148 -6.02 -1.17 -15.72
C ASP A 148 -6.05 0.08 -16.60
N GLY A 149 -6.24 -0.06 -17.92
CA GLY A 149 -6.55 1.05 -18.81
C GLY A 149 -5.33 1.82 -19.32
N LEU A 150 -4.12 1.32 -19.08
CA LEU A 150 -2.91 1.80 -19.75
C LEU A 150 -2.78 1.20 -21.14
N ILE A 151 -2.11 1.93 -22.01
CA ILE A 151 -1.71 1.45 -23.33
C ILE A 151 -0.25 1.03 -23.24
N GLU A 152 -0.02 -0.28 -23.31
CA GLU A 152 1.32 -0.85 -23.36
C GLU A 152 1.76 -0.95 -24.81
N GLN A 153 2.78 -0.20 -25.19
CA GLN A 153 3.36 -0.20 -26.52
C GLN A 153 4.61 -1.07 -26.55
N LYS A 154 4.71 -1.92 -27.56
CA LYS A 154 5.87 -2.72 -27.91
C LYS A 154 6.30 -2.40 -29.33
N LEU A 155 7.51 -1.86 -29.48
CA LEU A 155 8.15 -1.69 -30.79
C LEU A 155 9.09 -2.87 -31.04
N LYS A 156 8.95 -3.51 -32.20
CA LYS A 156 9.82 -4.59 -32.66
C LYS A 156 10.38 -4.22 -34.03
N TRP A 157 11.69 -4.05 -34.13
CA TRP A 157 12.39 -3.77 -35.38
C TRP A 157 13.31 -4.93 -35.78
N LYS A 158 13.64 -5.02 -37.07
CA LYS A 158 14.69 -5.90 -37.57
C LYS A 158 16.06 -5.25 -37.31
N GLY A 159 17.07 -6.05 -36.95
CA GLY A 159 18.40 -5.54 -36.63
C GLY A 159 19.10 -4.95 -37.85
N GLN A 160 20.11 -4.11 -37.60
CA GLN A 160 20.88 -3.37 -38.63
C GLN A 160 21.63 -4.27 -39.65
N PHE A 161 21.61 -5.59 -39.46
CA PHE A 161 22.26 -6.59 -40.30
C PHE A 161 21.30 -7.48 -41.12
N GLY A 162 19.99 -7.21 -41.10
CA GLY A 162 19.01 -8.01 -41.85
C GLY A 162 19.03 -9.51 -41.48
N ASP A 163 18.44 -10.35 -42.34
CA ASP A 163 18.28 -11.80 -42.13
C ASP A 163 19.61 -12.61 -42.12
N PHE A 164 20.78 -11.95 -41.96
CA PHE A 164 22.12 -12.55 -41.97
C PHE A 164 22.45 -13.34 -40.69
N LEU A 165 21.77 -13.05 -39.58
CA LEU A 165 21.84 -13.83 -38.33
C LEU A 165 20.44 -14.33 -37.99
N SER A 166 20.06 -15.47 -38.58
CA SER A 166 18.82 -16.18 -38.24
C SER A 166 18.83 -16.54 -36.74
N GLY A 167 18.12 -15.77 -35.92
CA GLY A 167 17.79 -16.14 -34.54
C GLY A 167 18.13 -15.14 -33.43
N GLN A 168 18.83 -14.03 -33.70
CA GLN A 168 19.06 -13.00 -32.67
C GLN A 168 18.16 -11.77 -32.91
N LEU A 169 17.07 -11.69 -32.15
CA LEU A 169 16.16 -10.55 -32.14
C LEU A 169 16.87 -9.29 -31.59
N SER A 170 16.81 -8.20 -32.34
CA SER A 170 17.39 -6.90 -32.02
C SER A 170 16.46 -6.06 -31.15
N GLY A 171 16.38 -6.37 -29.84
CA GLY A 171 15.77 -5.51 -28.81
C GLY A 171 14.23 -5.42 -28.79
N GLU A 172 13.65 -5.43 -27.59
CA GLU A 172 12.23 -5.15 -27.33
C GLU A 172 12.16 -3.94 -26.38
N LYS A 173 11.36 -2.92 -26.73
CA LYS A 173 11.10 -1.76 -25.87
C LYS A 173 9.62 -1.75 -25.49
N THR A 174 9.32 -2.00 -24.23
CA THR A 174 7.96 -1.89 -23.67
C THR A 174 7.83 -0.54 -22.97
N LYS A 175 6.84 0.26 -23.36
CA LYS A 175 6.47 1.52 -22.71
C LYS A 175 4.99 1.49 -22.36
N TYR A 176 4.60 2.19 -21.29
CA TYR A 176 3.20 2.39 -20.95
C TYR A 176 2.82 3.83 -21.25
N PHE A 177 1.57 4.04 -21.65
CA PHE A 177 1.06 5.35 -22.01
C PHE A 177 -0.35 5.55 -21.46
N ASN A 178 -0.69 6.81 -21.25
CA ASN A 178 -2.05 7.23 -21.00
C ASN A 178 -2.86 7.41 -22.29
N THR A 179 -4.14 7.71 -22.11
CA THR A 179 -5.10 8.00 -23.19
C THR A 179 -4.70 9.17 -24.08
N ARG A 180 -3.88 10.10 -23.58
CA ARG A 180 -3.38 11.27 -24.31
C ARG A 180 -2.06 11.02 -25.05
N GLY A 181 -1.51 9.81 -24.97
CA GLY A 181 -0.24 9.47 -25.62
C GLY A 181 1.00 9.86 -24.82
N GLU A 182 0.83 10.29 -23.56
CA GLU A 182 1.93 10.61 -22.66
C GLU A 182 2.46 9.32 -22.03
N GLU A 183 3.79 9.14 -22.02
CA GLU A 183 4.43 7.98 -21.39
C GLU A 183 4.16 7.98 -19.88
N VAL A 184 3.70 6.86 -19.35
CA VAL A 184 3.44 6.62 -17.94
C VAL A 184 4.51 5.67 -17.43
N HIS A 185 5.40 6.15 -16.57
CA HIS A 185 6.32 5.28 -15.85
C HIS A 185 5.59 4.72 -14.63
N LEU A 186 5.18 3.46 -14.69
CA LEU A 186 4.76 2.73 -13.51
C LEU A 186 5.96 2.65 -12.56
N GLN A 187 5.76 2.91 -11.27
CA GLN A 187 6.82 2.78 -10.27
C GLN A 187 7.60 1.48 -10.55
N PRO A 188 8.93 1.56 -10.73
CA PRO A 188 9.73 0.38 -11.06
C PRO A 188 9.55 -0.69 -9.98
N GLU A 189 9.88 -1.93 -10.32
CA GLU A 189 10.02 -2.99 -9.32
C GLU A 189 10.90 -2.47 -8.19
N LYS A 190 10.32 -2.19 -7.01
CA LYS A 190 11.12 -2.03 -5.81
C LYS A 190 11.83 -3.36 -5.64
N ILE A 191 13.15 -3.32 -5.57
CA ILE A 191 13.92 -4.49 -5.16
C ILE A 191 13.33 -4.91 -3.81
N VAL A 192 12.60 -6.02 -3.82
CA VAL A 192 12.24 -6.74 -2.61
C VAL A 192 13.58 -7.00 -1.93
N ARG A 193 13.83 -6.29 -0.82
CA ARG A 193 14.91 -6.64 0.08
C ARG A 193 14.52 -7.98 0.69
N ASP A 194 14.97 -9.01 -0.01
CA ASP A 194 15.09 -10.41 0.39
C ASP A 194 13.99 -11.39 -0.07
N GLY A 195 14.45 -12.42 -0.77
CA GLY A 195 13.66 -13.42 -1.49
C GLY A 195 12.72 -14.20 -0.58
N GLY A 196 11.42 -13.99 -0.76
CA GLY A 196 10.38 -14.72 -0.04
C GLY A 196 10.11 -14.20 1.38
N SER A 197 10.67 -13.06 1.78
CA SER A 197 10.28 -12.43 3.04
C SER A 197 8.89 -11.81 2.90
N LEU A 198 7.96 -12.18 3.78
CA LEU A 198 6.64 -11.54 3.95
C LEU A 198 6.77 -10.12 4.54
N LYS A 199 7.97 -9.54 4.59
CA LYS A 199 8.25 -8.22 5.15
C LYS A 199 7.81 -7.17 4.15
N LEU A 200 6.83 -6.37 4.53
CA LEU A 200 6.36 -5.24 3.72
C LEU A 200 7.52 -4.26 3.51
N PRO A 201 7.95 -4.01 2.26
CA PRO A 201 8.86 -2.91 1.97
C PRO A 201 8.05 -1.61 2.10
N LEU A 202 8.05 -1.05 3.32
CA LEU A 202 7.47 0.24 3.61
C LEU A 202 8.45 1.31 3.15
N ASP A 203 7.96 2.37 2.50
CA ASP A 203 8.82 3.52 2.24
C ASP A 203 9.28 4.12 3.56
N PRO A 204 10.58 4.41 3.71
CA PRO A 204 11.07 5.03 4.92
C PRO A 204 10.39 6.40 5.12
N ILE A 205 10.13 6.68 6.40
CA ILE A 205 9.52 7.95 6.81
C ILE A 205 10.63 8.99 6.97
N ASP A 206 10.41 10.17 6.37
CA ASP A 206 11.26 11.32 6.63
C ASP A 206 11.07 11.76 8.08
N THR A 207 12.08 11.46 8.89
CA THR A 207 12.08 11.75 10.33
C THR A 207 11.97 13.23 10.66
N LYS A 208 12.46 14.14 9.79
CA LYS A 208 12.35 15.59 10.00
C LYS A 208 10.91 16.04 9.76
N VAL A 209 10.30 15.60 8.67
CA VAL A 209 8.89 15.90 8.37
C VAL A 209 7.97 15.27 9.41
N ALA A 210 8.26 14.03 9.84
CA ALA A 210 7.53 13.36 10.92
C ALA A 210 7.61 14.14 12.23
N SER A 211 8.80 14.60 12.62
CA SER A 211 8.98 15.41 13.83
C SER A 211 8.20 16.73 13.73
N ALA A 212 8.25 17.41 12.58
CA ALA A 212 7.48 18.64 12.36
C ALA A 212 5.96 18.40 12.44
N ALA A 213 5.47 17.29 11.86
CA ALA A 213 4.07 16.90 11.94
C ALA A 213 3.63 16.59 13.37
N ILE A 214 4.47 15.88 14.15
CA ILE A 214 4.22 15.60 15.57
C ILE A 214 4.08 16.90 16.36
N GLU A 215 5.06 17.81 16.25
CA GLU A 215 5.05 19.06 17.02
C GLU A 215 3.88 19.98 16.63
N ARG A 216 3.54 20.03 15.34
CA ARG A 216 2.34 20.73 14.86
C ARG A 216 1.07 20.17 15.52
N VAL A 217 0.91 18.85 15.52
CA VAL A 217 -0.28 18.19 16.08
C VAL A 217 -0.39 18.38 17.59
N LYS A 218 0.73 18.30 18.33
CA LYS A 218 0.77 18.62 19.77
C LYS A 218 0.34 20.06 20.04
N GLY A 219 0.91 21.02 19.32
CA GLY A 219 0.60 22.43 19.48
C GLY A 219 -0.86 22.76 19.14
N ASP A 220 -1.41 22.17 18.08
CA ASP A 220 -2.81 22.36 17.70
C ASP A 220 -3.77 21.77 18.74
N PHE A 221 -3.43 20.60 19.30
CA PHE A 221 -4.20 19.99 20.38
C PHE A 221 -4.23 20.87 21.63
N GLU A 222 -3.09 21.37 22.10
CA GLU A 222 -3.04 22.25 23.27
C GLU A 222 -3.86 23.53 23.05
N LYS A 223 -3.76 24.15 21.86
CA LYS A 223 -4.54 25.34 21.51
C LYS A 223 -6.05 25.07 21.54
N GLN A 224 -6.47 23.95 20.95
CA GLN A 224 -7.87 23.54 20.97
C GLN A 224 -8.34 23.32 22.40
N LEU A 225 -7.56 22.59 23.20
CA LEU A 225 -7.90 22.27 24.58
C LEU A 225 -8.02 23.53 25.44
N ARG A 226 -7.11 24.49 25.28
CA ARG A 226 -7.19 25.82 25.93
C ARG A 226 -8.45 26.57 25.53
N ALA A 227 -8.81 26.56 24.24
CA ALA A 227 -10.02 27.22 23.74
C ALA A 227 -11.31 26.57 24.28
N ASP A 228 -11.32 25.24 24.44
CA ASP A 228 -12.45 24.51 25.01
C ASP A 228 -12.59 24.76 26.50
N TYR A 229 -11.49 24.76 27.26
CA TYR A 229 -11.51 25.10 28.68
C TYR A 229 -11.82 26.56 28.98
N ALA A 230 -11.44 27.50 28.10
CA ALA A 230 -11.81 28.90 28.25
C ALA A 230 -13.34 29.12 28.28
N LYS A 231 -14.11 28.20 27.70
CA LYS A 231 -15.58 28.22 27.73
C LYS A 231 -16.16 27.55 28.98
N ASN A 232 -15.33 26.90 29.80
CA ASN A 232 -15.76 26.17 30.98
C ASN A 232 -15.93 27.10 32.19
N LYS A 233 -17.19 27.34 32.58
CA LYS A 233 -17.54 28.20 33.72
C LYS A 233 -17.51 27.49 35.09
N LYS A 234 -17.19 26.18 35.13
CA LYS A 234 -17.31 25.34 36.35
C LYS A 234 -15.98 25.09 37.06
N LEU A 235 -14.85 25.45 36.45
CA LEU A 235 -13.52 25.16 36.98
C LEU A 235 -12.77 26.47 37.27
N THR A 236 -11.93 26.46 38.30
CA THR A 236 -11.01 27.58 38.55
C THR A 236 -9.89 27.59 37.50
N PRO A 237 -9.21 28.73 37.27
CA PRO A 237 -8.05 28.79 36.38
C PRO A 237 -6.97 27.74 36.71
N GLU A 238 -6.69 27.49 37.99
CA GLU A 238 -5.70 26.50 38.43
C GLU A 238 -6.15 25.06 38.12
N GLN A 239 -7.43 24.76 38.29
CA GLN A 239 -8.01 23.46 37.92
C GLN A 239 -7.97 23.24 36.40
N ILE A 240 -8.22 24.29 35.62
CA ILE A 240 -8.11 24.27 34.16
C ILE A 240 -6.66 23.96 33.75
N GLU A 241 -5.68 24.69 34.28
CA GLU A 241 -4.27 24.50 33.92
C GLU A 241 -3.76 23.11 34.33
N THR A 242 -4.16 22.62 35.50
CA THR A 242 -3.81 21.27 35.96
C THR A 242 -4.35 20.20 35.01
N ARG A 243 -5.60 20.34 34.54
CA ARG A 243 -6.19 19.39 33.59
C ARG A 243 -5.58 19.49 32.20
N ILE A 244 -5.31 20.70 31.71
CA ILE A 244 -4.63 20.90 30.43
C ILE A 244 -3.28 20.18 30.44
N LYS A 245 -2.48 20.38 31.49
CA LYS A 245 -1.17 19.71 31.61
C LYS A 245 -1.30 18.19 31.56
N ALA A 246 -2.22 17.61 32.33
CA ALA A 246 -2.42 16.16 32.36
C ALA A 246 -2.85 15.58 31.00
N GLU A 247 -3.75 16.25 30.28
CA GLU A 247 -4.25 15.81 28.97
C GLU A 247 -3.21 15.98 27.86
N VAL A 248 -2.49 17.11 27.85
CA VAL A 248 -1.39 17.37 26.91
C VAL A 248 -0.28 16.34 27.11
N GLU A 249 0.04 15.97 28.34
CA GLU A 249 1.06 14.96 28.62
C GLU A 249 0.70 13.60 28.00
N VAL A 250 -0.55 13.15 28.18
CA VAL A 250 -1.05 11.90 27.58
C VAL A 250 -1.02 11.98 26.05
N TYR A 251 -1.57 13.06 25.48
CA TYR A 251 -1.63 13.24 24.03
C TYR A 251 -0.25 13.29 23.40
N ASN A 252 0.71 13.97 24.03
CA ASN A 252 2.10 14.05 23.57
C ASN A 252 2.75 12.67 23.50
N ARG A 253 2.60 11.84 24.55
CA ARG A 253 3.12 10.46 24.54
C ARG A 253 2.53 9.62 23.40
N VAL A 254 1.24 9.80 23.14
CA VAL A 254 0.53 9.09 22.07
C VAL A 254 1.00 9.56 20.69
N ALA A 255 1.06 10.88 20.45
CA ALA A 255 1.54 11.45 19.19
C ALA A 255 3.00 11.09 18.89
N ASP A 256 3.85 11.10 19.92
CA ASP A 256 5.26 10.69 19.83
C ASP A 256 5.44 9.24 19.41
N ARG A 257 4.48 8.38 19.75
CA ARG A 257 4.54 6.96 19.45
C ARG A 257 4.18 6.64 17.99
N THR A 258 3.59 7.57 17.24
CA THR A 258 3.17 7.37 15.84
C THR A 258 4.28 6.76 14.97
N PHE A 259 5.49 7.31 15.05
CA PHE A 259 6.64 6.92 14.24
C PHE A 259 7.75 6.21 15.05
N LYS A 260 7.41 5.65 16.21
CA LYS A 260 8.36 4.90 17.06
C LYS A 260 8.17 3.40 16.94
N ASN A 261 9.28 2.71 16.71
CA ASN A 261 9.33 1.24 16.61
C ASN A 261 9.76 0.55 17.90
N SER A 262 10.43 1.28 18.78
CA SER A 262 10.91 0.80 20.08
C SER A 262 9.91 1.09 21.17
N TYR A 263 9.74 0.13 22.08
CA TYR A 263 8.94 0.25 23.28
C TYR A 263 9.86 0.34 24.49
N VAL A 264 9.50 1.19 25.46
CA VAL A 264 10.21 1.32 26.73
C VAL A 264 9.26 1.12 27.90
N ASP A 265 9.80 0.62 29.01
CA ASP A 265 9.10 0.54 30.29
C ASP A 265 8.98 1.92 30.96
N GLU A 266 8.38 1.97 32.15
CA GLU A 266 8.22 3.23 32.91
C GLU A 266 9.54 3.88 33.33
N LYS A 267 10.65 3.12 33.33
CA LYS A 267 12.00 3.58 33.66
C LYS A 267 12.80 3.94 32.40
N GLY A 268 12.22 3.83 31.22
CA GLY A 268 12.87 4.09 29.94
C GLY A 268 13.71 2.92 29.41
N ASN A 269 13.67 1.74 30.02
CA ASN A 269 14.42 0.57 29.53
C ASN A 269 13.73 -0.05 28.32
N PRO A 270 14.48 -0.55 27.31
CA PRO A 270 13.90 -1.23 26.16
C PRO A 270 13.08 -2.47 26.56
N ILE A 271 11.85 -2.56 26.06
CA ILE A 271 11.01 -3.75 26.22
C ILE A 271 11.40 -4.78 25.16
N LYS A 272 11.70 -6.00 25.62
CA LYS A 272 12.07 -7.13 24.76
C LYS A 272 10.91 -7.51 23.83
N PHE A 273 11.15 -7.53 22.52
CA PHE A 273 10.18 -8.00 21.52
C PHE A 273 9.69 -9.42 21.83
N GLY A 274 8.38 -9.66 21.70
CA GLY A 274 7.75 -10.94 21.98
C GLY A 274 7.58 -11.28 23.48
N SER A 275 7.89 -10.36 24.39
CA SER A 275 7.58 -10.53 25.82
C SER A 275 6.10 -10.23 26.12
N ASN A 276 5.65 -10.57 27.33
CA ASN A 276 4.33 -10.18 27.84
C ASN A 276 4.17 -8.66 27.87
N ASP A 277 5.20 -7.95 28.34
CA ASP A 277 5.21 -6.48 28.40
C ASP A 277 5.16 -5.86 27.01
N PHE A 278 5.81 -6.48 26.03
CA PHE A 278 5.74 -6.04 24.63
C PHE A 278 4.32 -6.16 24.10
N LEU A 279 3.66 -7.31 24.29
CA LEU A 279 2.27 -7.51 23.87
C LEU A 279 1.32 -6.48 24.52
N ALA A 280 1.47 -6.27 25.84
CA ALA A 280 0.68 -5.29 26.58
C ALA A 280 0.96 -3.85 26.13
N LYS A 281 2.21 -3.49 25.85
CA LYS A 281 2.52 -2.13 25.39
C LYS A 281 2.04 -1.91 23.95
N LEU A 282 2.25 -2.89 23.07
CA LEU A 282 1.81 -2.87 21.68
C LEU A 282 0.29 -2.64 21.60
N ALA A 283 -0.49 -3.45 22.32
CA ALA A 283 -1.95 -3.35 22.34
C ALA A 283 -2.51 -2.36 23.38
N SER A 284 -1.66 -1.49 23.96
CA SER A 284 -2.08 -0.59 25.03
C SER A 284 -3.21 0.32 24.58
N PRO A 285 -4.34 0.37 25.31
CA PRO A 285 -5.46 1.28 25.00
C PRO A 285 -5.11 2.77 25.12
N GLU A 286 -4.02 3.14 25.80
CA GLU A 286 -3.57 4.55 25.81
C GLU A 286 -3.28 5.04 24.39
N PHE A 287 -2.71 4.16 23.56
CA PHE A 287 -2.38 4.47 22.16
C PHE A 287 -3.48 4.01 21.20
N ASN A 288 -3.99 2.79 21.39
CA ASN A 288 -4.95 2.17 20.46
C ASN A 288 -6.41 2.47 20.80
N GLY A 289 -6.67 3.30 21.82
CA GLY A 289 -8.01 3.61 22.32
C GLY A 289 -8.94 4.13 21.23
N GLN A 290 -10.16 3.57 21.21
CA GLN A 290 -11.23 3.90 20.26
C GLN A 290 -12.53 4.27 21.00
N ASP A 291 -12.42 4.67 22.25
CA ASP A 291 -13.57 4.96 23.10
C ASP A 291 -14.33 6.19 22.60
N LYS A 292 -15.64 6.17 22.84
CA LYS A 292 -16.53 7.31 22.59
C LYS A 292 -16.35 8.33 23.72
N THR A 293 -15.24 9.05 23.69
CA THR A 293 -15.01 10.18 24.58
C THR A 293 -15.21 11.50 23.85
N ASP A 294 -15.57 12.54 24.59
CA ASP A 294 -15.73 13.90 24.06
C ASP A 294 -14.37 14.60 23.81
N ARG A 295 -13.25 13.88 23.97
CA ARG A 295 -11.88 14.42 23.90
C ARG A 295 -11.02 13.55 22.98
N PRO A 296 -10.00 14.12 22.33
CA PRO A 296 -9.04 13.34 21.57
C PRO A 296 -8.30 12.38 22.50
N ASP A 297 -8.61 11.08 22.39
CA ASP A 297 -7.88 10.00 23.04
C ASP A 297 -7.46 8.93 22.04
N GLY A 298 -6.42 8.18 22.42
CA GLY A 298 -5.89 7.06 21.64
C GLY A 298 -5.59 7.40 20.19
N MET A 299 -6.26 6.71 19.28
CA MET A 299 -5.90 6.66 17.86
C MET A 299 -6.08 7.98 17.10
N GLU A 300 -6.78 8.98 17.65
CA GLU A 300 -6.93 10.28 17.00
C GLU A 300 -5.58 10.97 16.79
N GLY A 301 -4.68 10.92 17.78
CA GLY A 301 -3.35 11.51 17.70
C GLY A 301 -2.51 10.91 16.55
N PRO A 302 -2.29 9.58 16.52
CA PRO A 302 -1.48 8.93 15.50
C PRO A 302 -2.05 9.07 14.08
N ILE A 303 -3.38 9.04 13.93
CA ILE A 303 -4.02 9.30 12.63
C ILE A 303 -3.76 10.74 12.21
N LYS A 304 -3.98 11.73 13.10
CA LYS A 304 -3.75 13.14 12.80
C LYS A 304 -2.29 13.41 12.42
N VAL A 305 -1.33 12.86 13.17
CA VAL A 305 0.10 12.94 12.86
C VAL A 305 0.39 12.37 11.47
N SER A 306 -0.19 11.22 11.12
CA SER A 306 0.01 10.60 9.81
C SER A 306 -0.55 11.47 8.66
N ILE A 307 -1.73 12.10 8.86
CA ILE A 307 -2.31 13.01 7.87
C ILE A 307 -1.49 14.29 7.71
N GLU A 308 -1.07 14.91 8.80
CA GLU A 308 -0.24 16.12 8.75
C GLU A 308 1.15 15.84 8.18
N TYR A 309 1.72 14.64 8.43
CA TYR A 309 2.93 14.18 7.75
C TYR A 309 2.73 14.13 6.23
N LEU A 310 1.67 13.49 5.75
CA LEU A 310 1.38 13.40 4.32
C LEU A 310 1.20 14.78 3.68
N ARG A 311 0.51 15.71 4.38
CA ARG A 311 0.33 17.10 3.91
C ARG A 311 1.62 17.89 3.87
N ALA A 312 2.54 17.64 4.80
CA ALA A 312 3.84 18.28 4.84
C ALA A 312 4.80 17.72 3.78
N LYS A 313 4.82 16.39 3.61
CA LYS A 313 5.64 15.70 2.61
C LYS A 313 5.19 16.00 1.18
N TYR A 314 3.87 16.09 0.96
CA TYR A 314 3.28 16.32 -0.35
C TYR A 314 2.39 17.58 -0.35
N PRO A 315 2.98 18.79 -0.36
CA PRO A 315 2.22 20.02 -0.42
C PRO A 315 1.24 20.03 -1.61
N ASP A 316 -0.02 20.35 -1.35
CA ASP A 316 -1.12 20.31 -2.33
C ASP A 316 -1.35 18.93 -2.99
N GLY A 317 -0.82 17.85 -2.41
CA GLY A 317 -0.86 16.50 -2.99
C GLY A 317 0.02 16.32 -4.22
N LYS A 318 0.91 17.29 -4.52
CA LYS A 318 1.89 17.15 -5.60
C LYS A 318 2.90 16.06 -5.23
N GLY A 319 3.27 15.23 -6.19
CA GLY A 319 4.14 14.06 -5.96
C GLY A 319 3.47 12.90 -5.21
N TYR A 320 2.25 13.05 -4.66
CA TYR A 320 1.58 11.96 -3.96
C TYR A 320 1.00 10.94 -4.95
N ALA A 321 1.72 9.83 -5.11
CA ALA A 321 1.39 8.75 -6.05
C ALA A 321 1.09 7.44 -5.29
N PRO A 322 0.27 6.55 -5.86
CA PRO A 322 0.00 5.26 -5.24
C PRO A 322 1.23 4.36 -5.27
N ASN A 323 1.45 3.61 -4.19
CA ASN A 323 2.44 2.54 -4.17
C ASN A 323 1.85 1.29 -4.83
N LEU A 324 2.27 1.02 -6.08
CA LEU A 324 1.76 -0.08 -6.89
C LEU A 324 2.76 -1.24 -7.07
N ALA A 325 3.92 -1.17 -6.40
CA ALA A 325 5.02 -2.12 -6.59
C ALA A 325 4.60 -3.59 -6.46
N PRO A 326 3.78 -4.01 -5.46
CA PRO A 326 3.39 -5.41 -5.32
C PRO A 326 2.56 -5.97 -6.48
N TRP A 327 1.83 -5.12 -7.21
CA TRP A 327 1.08 -5.55 -8.40
C TRP A 327 1.95 -5.51 -9.64
N ASN A 328 2.88 -4.55 -9.74
CA ASN A 328 3.82 -4.47 -10.84
C ASN A 328 4.71 -5.72 -10.89
N GLU A 329 5.23 -6.17 -9.74
CA GLU A 329 6.01 -7.41 -9.61
C GLU A 329 5.21 -8.65 -10.07
N LYS A 330 3.96 -8.80 -9.59
CA LYS A 330 3.09 -9.91 -10.00
C LYS A 330 2.80 -9.90 -11.49
N ILE A 331 2.54 -8.72 -12.06
CA ILE A 331 2.31 -8.55 -13.50
C ILE A 331 3.56 -8.95 -14.29
N ALA A 332 4.74 -8.52 -13.85
CA ALA A 332 6.01 -8.91 -14.47
C ALA A 332 6.21 -10.43 -14.45
N GLY A 333 6.00 -11.07 -13.30
CA GLY A 333 6.08 -12.53 -13.17
C GLY A 333 5.10 -13.28 -14.08
N HIS A 334 3.85 -12.83 -14.17
CA HIS A 334 2.88 -13.43 -15.10
C HIS A 334 3.28 -13.26 -16.57
N LYS A 335 3.86 -12.10 -16.93
CA LYS A 335 4.37 -11.87 -18.29
C LYS A 335 5.56 -12.76 -18.63
N GLU A 336 6.48 -12.96 -17.69
CA GLU A 336 7.61 -13.87 -17.85
C GLU A 336 7.14 -15.33 -18.02
N ASN A 337 6.17 -15.76 -17.20
CA ASN A 337 5.54 -17.07 -17.36
C ASN A 337 4.88 -17.24 -18.72
N LEU A 338 4.11 -16.24 -19.18
CA LEU A 338 3.49 -16.26 -20.51
C LEU A 338 4.54 -16.35 -21.61
N LYS A 339 5.64 -15.59 -21.50
CA LYS A 339 6.76 -15.67 -22.43
C LYS A 339 7.31 -17.10 -22.50
N HIS A 340 7.61 -17.71 -21.37
CA HIS A 340 8.12 -19.09 -21.32
C HIS A 340 7.13 -20.13 -21.87
N LEU A 341 5.83 -19.98 -21.58
CA LEU A 341 4.80 -20.87 -22.12
C LEU A 341 4.70 -20.75 -23.65
N ASN A 342 4.81 -19.54 -24.20
CA ASN A 342 4.80 -19.31 -25.65
C ASN A 342 6.08 -19.82 -26.33
N GLU A 343 7.26 -19.59 -25.75
CA GLU A 343 8.53 -20.13 -26.25
C GLU A 343 8.48 -21.67 -26.32
N ASN A 344 7.91 -22.32 -25.30
CA ASN A 344 7.75 -23.78 -25.28
C ASN A 344 6.73 -24.26 -26.33
N LEU A 345 5.64 -23.52 -26.53
CA LEU A 345 4.67 -23.81 -27.59
C LEU A 345 5.31 -23.69 -28.99
N GLU A 346 6.09 -22.65 -29.24
CA GLU A 346 6.80 -22.45 -30.51
C GLU A 346 7.86 -23.53 -30.75
N ALA A 347 8.66 -23.86 -29.72
CA ALA A 347 9.65 -24.93 -29.79
C ALA A 347 9.00 -26.28 -30.14
N ASN A 348 7.83 -26.58 -29.57
CA ASN A 348 7.09 -27.81 -29.87
C ASN A 348 6.55 -27.85 -31.30
N ARG A 349 5.97 -26.74 -31.78
CA ARG A 349 5.47 -26.62 -33.17
C ARG A 349 6.59 -26.92 -34.18
N ASN A 350 7.78 -26.39 -33.90
CA ASN A 350 8.95 -26.52 -34.75
C ASN A 350 9.76 -27.80 -34.52
N ASN A 351 9.38 -28.66 -33.58
CA ASN A 351 10.15 -29.88 -33.28
C ASN A 351 9.92 -30.95 -34.37
N PRO A 352 10.97 -31.35 -35.13
CA PRO A 352 10.83 -32.36 -36.17
C PRO A 352 10.67 -33.78 -35.63
N SER A 353 10.97 -34.04 -34.35
CA SER A 353 10.93 -35.38 -33.74
C SER A 353 9.55 -35.77 -33.20
N LEU A 354 8.55 -34.88 -33.27
CA LEU A 354 7.21 -35.13 -32.77
C LEU A 354 6.23 -35.40 -33.92
N THR A 355 5.33 -36.36 -33.72
CA THR A 355 4.21 -36.62 -34.64
C THR A 355 3.19 -35.49 -34.60
N ASP A 356 2.45 -35.27 -35.68
CA ASP A 356 1.42 -34.23 -35.75
C ASP A 356 0.35 -34.39 -34.66
N LYS A 357 0.00 -35.64 -34.32
CA LYS A 357 -0.93 -35.93 -33.22
C LYS A 357 -0.37 -35.50 -31.86
N ALA A 358 0.92 -35.76 -31.61
CA ALA A 358 1.59 -35.33 -30.38
C ALA A 358 1.69 -33.81 -30.30
N LYS A 359 2.02 -33.14 -31.41
CA LYS A 359 2.04 -31.67 -31.52
C LYS A 359 0.67 -31.07 -31.22
N SER A 360 -0.40 -31.62 -31.83
CA SER A 360 -1.77 -31.11 -31.62
C SER A 360 -2.25 -31.28 -30.18
N THR A 361 -1.94 -32.41 -29.52
CA THR A 361 -2.26 -32.60 -28.11
C THR A 361 -1.50 -31.62 -27.21
N PHE A 362 -0.19 -31.50 -27.43
CA PHE A 362 0.64 -30.58 -26.66
C PHE A 362 0.19 -29.12 -26.84
N GLU A 363 -0.11 -28.72 -28.07
CA GLU A 363 -0.62 -27.38 -28.38
C GLU A 363 -1.91 -27.08 -27.62
N LYS A 364 -2.87 -28.02 -27.59
CA LYS A 364 -4.11 -27.84 -26.81
C LYS A 364 -3.85 -27.66 -25.32
N GLU A 365 -2.95 -28.45 -24.75
CA GLU A 365 -2.59 -28.34 -23.32
C GLU A 365 -1.87 -27.01 -23.01
N MET A 366 -0.95 -26.60 -23.87
CA MET A 366 -0.22 -25.34 -23.71
C MET A 366 -1.14 -24.14 -23.87
N LEU A 367 -2.02 -24.13 -24.87
CA LEU A 367 -3.03 -23.07 -25.03
C LEU A 367 -3.94 -22.95 -23.81
N LYS A 368 -4.29 -24.08 -23.16
CA LYS A 368 -5.03 -24.06 -21.89
C LYS A 368 -4.21 -23.44 -20.75
N LYS A 369 -2.92 -23.75 -20.63
CA LYS A 369 -2.02 -23.13 -19.64
C LYS A 369 -1.86 -21.62 -19.88
N ILE A 370 -1.68 -21.22 -21.13
CA ILE A 370 -1.60 -19.82 -21.55
C ILE A 370 -2.90 -19.09 -21.19
N ASP A 371 -4.08 -19.65 -21.49
CA ASP A 371 -5.36 -19.04 -21.14
C ASP A 371 -5.54 -18.86 -19.61
N VAL A 372 -5.12 -19.85 -18.81
CA VAL A 372 -5.15 -19.74 -17.33
C VAL A 372 -4.22 -18.63 -16.85
N GLU A 373 -2.99 -18.58 -17.35
CA GLU A 373 -1.99 -17.57 -16.96
C GLU A 373 -2.41 -16.16 -17.41
N THR A 374 -2.96 -16.02 -18.62
CA THR A 374 -3.51 -14.75 -19.13
C THR A 374 -4.67 -14.26 -18.26
N LYS A 375 -5.56 -15.16 -17.82
CA LYS A 375 -6.64 -14.79 -16.89
C LYS A 375 -6.10 -14.36 -15.52
N ALA A 376 -5.04 -15.01 -15.03
CA ALA A 376 -4.38 -14.61 -13.80
C ALA A 376 -3.76 -13.21 -13.92
N LEU A 377 -3.03 -12.93 -15.01
CA LEU A 377 -2.51 -11.60 -15.33
C LEU A 377 -3.61 -10.54 -15.33
N TYR A 378 -4.71 -10.76 -16.06
CA TYR A 378 -5.84 -9.84 -16.13
C TYR A 378 -6.49 -9.57 -14.77
N SER A 379 -6.54 -10.58 -13.90
CA SER A 379 -7.04 -10.43 -12.53
C SER A 379 -6.15 -9.50 -11.70
N VAL A 380 -4.83 -9.64 -11.82
CA VAL A 380 -3.86 -8.77 -11.13
C VAL A 380 -3.93 -7.33 -11.64
N GLU A 381 -3.99 -7.12 -12.96
CA GLU A 381 -4.16 -5.79 -13.56
C GLU A 381 -5.48 -5.14 -13.11
N THR A 382 -6.59 -5.88 -13.14
CA THR A 382 -7.89 -5.38 -12.66
C THR A 382 -7.82 -4.98 -11.17
N THR A 383 -7.10 -5.78 -10.37
CA THR A 383 -6.87 -5.45 -8.95
C THR A 383 -6.06 -4.16 -8.81
N ARG A 384 -4.97 -4.00 -9.58
CA ARG A 384 -4.15 -2.77 -9.62
C ARG A 384 -4.98 -1.54 -9.96
N ARG A 385 -5.84 -1.63 -10.98
CA ARG A 385 -6.79 -0.55 -11.36
C ARG A 385 -7.64 -0.11 -10.17
N LYS A 386 -8.28 -1.09 -9.52
CA LYS A 386 -9.13 -0.83 -8.36
C LYS A 386 -8.34 -0.14 -7.24
N ARG A 387 -7.07 -0.49 -7.03
CA ARG A 387 -6.22 0.18 -6.04
C ARG A 387 -5.96 1.64 -6.38
N MET A 388 -5.65 1.94 -7.63
CA MET A 388 -5.49 3.33 -8.08
C MET A 388 -6.77 4.15 -7.84
N GLU A 389 -7.92 3.55 -8.14
CA GLU A 389 -9.23 4.17 -7.88
C GLU A 389 -9.51 4.38 -6.38
N GLU A 390 -9.16 3.42 -5.52
CA GLU A 390 -9.31 3.56 -4.06
C GLU A 390 -8.32 4.57 -3.47
N PHE A 391 -7.07 4.56 -3.90
CA PHE A 391 -6.07 5.55 -3.53
C PHE A 391 -6.55 6.96 -3.86
N GLN A 392 -7.13 7.18 -5.04
CA GLN A 392 -7.61 8.50 -5.45
C GLN A 392 -8.67 9.06 -4.50
N LYS A 393 -9.52 8.19 -3.92
CA LYS A 393 -10.51 8.61 -2.90
C LYS A 393 -9.83 9.07 -1.62
N SER A 394 -8.84 8.32 -1.16
CA SER A 394 -8.05 8.70 0.02
C SER A 394 -7.24 9.97 -0.21
N ALA A 395 -6.61 10.12 -1.38
CA ALA A 395 -5.88 11.32 -1.77
C ALA A 395 -6.80 12.55 -1.82
N GLU A 396 -7.99 12.44 -2.41
CA GLU A 396 -8.95 13.55 -2.44
C GLU A 396 -9.45 13.92 -1.03
N LEU A 397 -9.65 12.96 -0.14
CA LEU A 397 -10.01 13.23 1.26
C LEU A 397 -8.89 14.00 1.99
N ILE A 398 -7.63 13.61 1.79
CA ILE A 398 -6.48 14.17 2.51
C ILE A 398 -6.09 15.55 1.97
N PHE A 399 -6.03 15.68 0.65
CA PHE A 399 -5.45 16.84 -0.05
C PHE A 399 -6.48 17.72 -0.75
N GLY A 400 -7.74 17.29 -0.89
CA GLY A 400 -8.78 18.05 -1.56
C GLY A 400 -8.96 19.42 -0.92
N LYS A 401 -8.96 20.47 -1.73
CA LYS A 401 -9.11 21.87 -1.29
C LYS A 401 -10.41 22.49 -1.79
N ASN A 402 -10.97 23.41 -1.00
CA ASN A 402 -12.11 24.23 -1.39
C ASN A 402 -11.65 25.39 -2.30
N GLY A 403 -12.60 26.19 -2.81
CA GLY A 403 -12.28 27.34 -3.69
C GLY A 403 -11.44 28.44 -3.03
N LYS A 404 -11.22 28.40 -1.72
CA LYS A 404 -10.36 29.32 -0.96
C LYS A 404 -8.95 28.76 -0.72
N GLY A 405 -8.66 27.55 -1.21
CA GLY A 405 -7.36 26.89 -1.00
C GLY A 405 -7.20 26.20 0.35
N GLU A 406 -8.26 26.12 1.16
CA GLU A 406 -8.26 25.39 2.44
C GLU A 406 -8.62 23.92 2.21
N TYR A 407 -8.12 23.01 3.04
CA TYR A 407 -8.52 21.61 2.97
C TYR A 407 -10.02 21.44 3.18
N LYS A 408 -10.68 20.66 2.32
CA LYS A 408 -12.13 20.36 2.40
C LYS A 408 -12.50 19.70 3.73
N VAL A 409 -11.59 18.89 4.27
CA VAL A 409 -11.76 18.17 5.53
C VAL A 409 -10.53 18.39 6.41
N SER A 410 -10.73 18.85 7.65
CA SER A 410 -9.63 19.00 8.60
C SER A 410 -9.08 17.64 9.03
N SER A 411 -7.81 17.60 9.46
CA SER A 411 -7.22 16.36 9.97
C SER A 411 -7.90 15.88 11.26
N ASP A 412 -8.50 16.78 12.06
CA ASP A 412 -9.32 16.42 13.21
C ASP A 412 -10.58 15.62 12.82
N VAL A 413 -11.29 16.08 11.77
CA VAL A 413 -12.49 15.38 11.29
C VAL A 413 -12.10 14.02 10.71
N ILE A 414 -10.99 13.95 9.98
CA ILE A 414 -10.47 12.67 9.46
C ILE A 414 -10.12 11.74 10.61
N ALA A 415 -9.35 12.21 11.59
CA ALA A 415 -8.91 11.41 12.73
C ALA A 415 -10.08 10.88 13.55
N LYS A 416 -11.05 11.74 13.90
CA LYS A 416 -12.22 11.36 14.67
C LYS A 416 -13.08 10.30 13.97
N GLN A 417 -13.37 10.50 12.68
CA GLN A 417 -14.16 9.51 11.92
C GLN A 417 -13.39 8.22 11.68
N THR A 418 -12.08 8.31 11.47
CA THR A 418 -11.22 7.14 11.29
C THR A 418 -11.16 6.30 12.57
N LYS A 419 -10.86 6.92 13.71
CA LYS A 419 -10.80 6.29 15.04
C LYS A 419 -12.07 5.49 15.37
N ALA A 420 -13.24 6.01 15.04
CA ALA A 420 -14.52 5.36 15.32
C ALA A 420 -14.72 3.99 14.64
N ALA A 421 -13.88 3.64 13.65
CA ALA A 421 -14.04 2.42 12.86
C ALA A 421 -12.71 1.82 12.35
N ILE A 422 -11.57 2.19 12.94
CA ILE A 422 -10.25 1.69 12.52
C ILE A 422 -9.92 0.32 13.13
N CYS A 423 -10.73 -0.21 14.04
CA CYS A 423 -10.46 -1.43 14.83
C CYS A 423 -9.86 -2.59 14.04
N ARG A 424 -10.31 -2.83 12.80
CA ARG A 424 -9.75 -3.86 11.92
C ARG A 424 -8.32 -3.53 11.45
N ALA A 425 -8.11 -2.31 10.95
CA ALA A 425 -6.80 -1.88 10.43
C ALA A 425 -5.77 -1.77 11.56
N ASP A 426 -6.18 -1.26 12.71
CA ASP A 426 -5.34 -1.14 13.91
C ASP A 426 -4.94 -2.53 14.45
N THR A 427 -5.92 -3.44 14.61
CA THR A 427 -5.60 -4.79 15.06
C THR A 427 -4.77 -5.57 14.04
N ASN A 428 -4.94 -5.31 12.74
CA ASN A 428 -4.05 -5.84 11.70
C ASN A 428 -2.61 -5.33 11.88
N TYR A 429 -2.40 -4.05 12.21
CA TYR A 429 -1.08 -3.51 12.55
C TYR A 429 -0.48 -4.24 13.74
N MET A 430 -1.23 -4.32 14.85
CA MET A 430 -0.76 -5.01 16.05
C MET A 430 -0.37 -6.46 15.75
N GLN A 431 -1.21 -7.19 15.02
CA GLN A 431 -0.92 -8.59 14.65
C GLN A 431 0.35 -8.73 13.80
N ASN A 432 0.53 -7.87 12.80
CA ASN A 432 1.75 -7.87 11.99
C ASN A 432 2.99 -7.62 12.84
N ARG A 433 2.92 -6.67 13.80
CA ARG A 433 4.04 -6.36 14.69
C ARG A 433 4.35 -7.50 15.63
N ALA A 434 3.36 -8.04 16.35
CA ALA A 434 3.57 -9.13 17.29
C ALA A 434 4.06 -10.42 16.60
N ASN A 435 3.60 -10.69 15.38
CA ASN A 435 3.97 -11.89 14.65
C ASN A 435 5.25 -11.73 13.81
N ALA A 436 6.01 -10.64 14.01
CA ALA A 436 7.25 -10.33 13.31
C ALA A 436 7.12 -10.29 11.78
N ARG A 437 5.95 -9.94 11.27
CA ARG A 437 5.69 -9.76 9.83
C ARG A 437 6.06 -8.36 9.34
N MET A 438 6.16 -7.39 10.26
CA MET A 438 6.63 -6.05 9.96
C MET A 438 7.43 -5.45 11.12
N GLU A 439 8.36 -4.56 10.79
CA GLU A 439 9.19 -3.83 11.77
C GLU A 439 8.82 -2.35 11.92
N GLY A 440 7.95 -1.83 11.05
CA GLY A 440 7.54 -0.42 11.04
C GLY A 440 6.54 -0.01 12.13
N SER A 441 6.35 1.29 12.28
CA SER A 441 5.49 1.91 13.29
C SER A 441 4.04 1.87 12.83
N PHE A 442 3.12 2.37 13.67
CA PHE A 442 1.74 2.57 13.24
C PHE A 442 1.67 3.56 12.07
N GLY A 443 2.42 4.67 12.15
CA GLY A 443 2.52 5.65 11.08
C GLY A 443 3.05 5.05 9.78
N ASP A 444 4.13 4.27 9.83
CA ASP A 444 4.68 3.57 8.65
C ASP A 444 3.60 2.69 8.00
N TYR A 445 2.95 1.86 8.82
CA TYR A 445 1.88 0.97 8.38
C TYR A 445 0.71 1.71 7.77
N PHE A 446 0.21 2.73 8.47
CA PHE A 446 -1.01 3.44 8.13
C PHE A 446 -0.83 4.25 6.85
N ILE A 447 0.31 4.92 6.67
CA ILE A 447 0.63 5.65 5.44
C ILE A 447 0.73 4.69 4.26
N ASN A 448 1.45 3.58 4.40
CA ASN A 448 1.56 2.60 3.32
C ASN A 448 0.21 1.97 2.94
N LYS A 449 -0.67 1.73 3.92
CA LYS A 449 -2.06 1.31 3.66
C LYS A 449 -2.82 2.34 2.80
N ILE A 450 -2.60 3.64 3.03
CA ILE A 450 -3.22 4.71 2.25
C ILE A 450 -2.62 4.74 0.85
N GLU A 451 -1.29 4.74 0.73
CA GLU A 451 -0.55 4.80 -0.53
C GLU A 451 -0.85 3.60 -1.45
N MET A 452 -1.10 2.42 -0.88
CA MET A 452 -1.49 1.23 -1.63
C MET A 452 -2.99 1.19 -2.00
N GLY A 453 -3.78 2.19 -1.56
CA GLY A 453 -5.23 2.16 -1.67
C GLY A 453 -5.86 0.96 -0.94
N ASP A 454 -5.19 0.42 0.08
CA ASP A 454 -5.70 -0.69 0.90
C ASP A 454 -6.69 -0.17 1.94
N ILE A 455 -6.45 1.04 2.46
CA ILE A 455 -7.40 1.78 3.30
C ILE A 455 -8.03 2.96 2.56
N ARG A 456 -9.34 3.12 2.74
CA ARG A 456 -10.15 4.13 2.03
C ARG A 456 -11.26 4.72 2.88
N PRO A 457 -11.88 5.82 2.42
CA PRO A 457 -13.09 6.36 3.02
C PRO A 457 -14.18 5.30 3.22
N GLY A 458 -14.81 5.30 4.40
CA GLY A 458 -15.93 4.43 4.74
C GLY A 458 -17.23 4.82 4.03
N THR A 459 -18.20 3.91 4.02
CA THR A 459 -19.55 4.20 3.51
C THR A 459 -20.30 5.13 4.46
N ASP A 460 -20.25 4.82 5.76
CA ASP A 460 -20.92 5.60 6.82
C ASP A 460 -20.00 6.72 7.32
N GLN A 461 -18.69 6.44 7.46
CA GLN A 461 -17.63 7.36 7.85
C GLN A 461 -16.94 7.91 6.60
N LYS A 462 -17.67 8.73 5.82
CA LYS A 462 -17.19 9.25 4.52
C LYS A 462 -15.93 10.11 4.60
N ASN A 463 -15.67 10.69 5.77
CA ASN A 463 -14.45 11.47 6.00
C ASN A 463 -13.41 10.69 6.81
N GLY A 464 -13.62 9.40 7.10
CA GLY A 464 -12.68 8.55 7.84
C GLY A 464 -12.08 7.46 6.96
N LEU A 465 -10.78 7.21 7.10
CA LEU A 465 -10.03 6.15 6.41
C LEU A 465 -10.20 4.82 7.16
N VAL A 466 -11.35 4.17 7.01
CA VAL A 466 -11.77 3.06 7.89
C VAL A 466 -11.88 1.72 7.19
N TRP A 467 -12.06 1.73 5.86
CA TRP A 467 -12.26 0.49 5.12
C TRP A 467 -10.93 -0.14 4.75
N ASP A 468 -10.51 -1.15 5.51
CA ASP A 468 -9.32 -1.97 5.23
C ASP A 468 -9.69 -3.16 4.33
N ASN A 469 -9.15 -3.20 3.11
CA ASN A 469 -9.32 -4.35 2.21
C ASN A 469 -8.47 -5.56 2.61
N ALA A 470 -7.70 -5.45 3.69
CA ALA A 470 -6.87 -6.49 4.28
C ALA A 470 -5.96 -7.13 3.24
N GLN A 471 -5.35 -6.34 2.34
CA GLN A 471 -4.39 -6.86 1.37
C GLN A 471 -2.97 -6.84 1.93
N LEU A 472 -2.63 -5.80 2.69
CA LEU A 472 -1.56 -5.85 3.68
C LEU A 472 -2.08 -6.66 4.87
N LYS A 473 -2.17 -7.97 4.66
CA LYS A 473 -2.75 -8.93 5.60
C LYS A 473 -1.87 -9.04 6.85
N GLY A 474 -2.47 -8.82 8.01
CA GLY A 474 -1.91 -9.27 9.28
C GLY A 474 -1.97 -10.78 9.50
N TYR A 475 -2.79 -11.47 8.71
CA TYR A 475 -3.14 -12.88 8.87
C TYR A 475 -3.10 -13.65 7.54
N GLU A 476 -2.62 -14.88 7.56
CA GLU A 476 -2.60 -15.77 6.40
C GLU A 476 -3.90 -16.57 6.26
N LYS A 477 -4.58 -16.83 7.38
CA LYS A 477 -5.75 -17.72 7.45
C LYS A 477 -6.89 -17.09 8.24
N THR A 478 -8.12 -17.40 7.85
CA THR A 478 -9.32 -17.08 8.62
C THR A 478 -9.94 -18.37 9.14
N TYR A 479 -10.55 -18.30 10.32
CA TYR A 479 -11.22 -19.43 10.96
C TYR A 479 -12.59 -18.98 11.46
N PRO A 480 -13.68 -19.59 10.94
CA PRO A 480 -13.69 -20.65 9.93
C PRO A 480 -13.16 -20.16 8.56
N PRO A 481 -12.57 -21.03 7.71
CA PRO A 481 -11.90 -20.67 6.45
C PRO A 481 -12.81 -20.17 5.31
N LYS A 482 -14.00 -19.67 5.62
CA LYS A 482 -14.98 -19.17 4.67
C LYS A 482 -15.67 -17.94 5.25
N ASP A 483 -15.85 -16.91 4.42
CA ASP A 483 -16.49 -15.69 4.84
C ASP A 483 -17.65 -15.32 3.91
N ASP A 484 -18.87 -15.44 4.43
CA ASP A 484 -19.92 -14.46 4.18
C ASP A 484 -20.26 -13.78 5.54
N ILE A 485 -19.26 -13.23 6.25
CA ILE A 485 -19.62 -12.17 7.23
C ILE A 485 -19.89 -10.93 6.39
N PRO A 486 -21.09 -10.35 6.41
CA PRO A 486 -21.42 -9.20 5.58
C PRO A 486 -20.63 -7.98 6.06
N THR A 487 -19.42 -7.78 5.56
CA THR A 487 -18.52 -6.71 6.01
C THR A 487 -18.69 -5.40 5.22
N SER A 488 -19.68 -5.32 4.31
CA SER A 488 -19.95 -4.15 3.45
C SER A 488 -20.26 -2.86 4.20
N SER A 489 -20.76 -2.96 5.44
CA SER A 489 -20.91 -1.87 6.41
C SER A 489 -21.05 -2.43 7.82
N PHE A 490 -20.99 -1.58 8.85
CA PHE A 490 -21.30 -2.00 10.23
C PHE A 490 -22.71 -2.60 10.32
N ALA A 491 -23.69 -1.96 9.67
CA ALA A 491 -25.06 -2.43 9.64
C ALA A 491 -25.20 -3.81 8.98
N ALA A 492 -24.44 -4.07 7.91
CA ALA A 492 -24.43 -5.37 7.27
C ALA A 492 -23.84 -6.45 8.19
N SER A 493 -22.79 -6.12 8.94
CA SER A 493 -22.14 -7.08 9.84
C SER A 493 -23.04 -7.42 11.04
N ASN A 494 -23.87 -6.47 11.50
CA ASN A 494 -24.88 -6.71 12.55
C ASN A 494 -25.98 -7.71 12.11
N ALA A 495 -26.10 -8.03 10.82
CA ALA A 495 -27.05 -9.03 10.34
C ALA A 495 -26.52 -10.47 10.38
N TYR A 496 -25.30 -10.70 10.88
CA TYR A 496 -24.66 -12.01 10.87
C TYR A 496 -25.24 -12.98 11.92
N THR A 497 -25.98 -14.01 11.53
CA THR A 497 -26.63 -14.93 12.49
C THR A 497 -25.85 -16.22 12.77
N GLY A 498 -24.52 -16.22 12.62
CA GLY A 498 -23.70 -17.40 12.91
C GLY A 498 -23.52 -17.65 14.40
N GLU A 499 -23.06 -18.85 14.79
CA GLU A 499 -22.76 -19.20 16.19
C GLU A 499 -21.31 -18.83 16.56
N PRO A 500 -21.04 -18.41 17.82
CA PRO A 500 -19.68 -18.19 18.28
C PRO A 500 -18.82 -19.46 18.23
N LEU A 501 -17.53 -19.28 17.97
CA LEU A 501 -16.52 -20.32 18.05
C LEU A 501 -16.37 -20.82 19.49
N THR A 502 -16.30 -22.14 19.64
CA THR A 502 -16.12 -22.77 20.95
C THR A 502 -14.68 -22.60 21.46
N TYR A 503 -14.51 -22.65 22.78
CA TYR A 503 -13.20 -22.68 23.42
C TYR A 503 -12.27 -23.73 22.79
N ASP A 504 -12.73 -24.99 22.73
CA ASP A 504 -11.92 -26.11 22.23
C ASP A 504 -11.50 -25.91 20.76
N TYR A 505 -12.38 -25.33 19.93
CA TYR A 505 -12.05 -25.02 18.55
C TYR A 505 -10.99 -23.92 18.46
N ILE A 506 -11.12 -22.84 19.25
CA ILE A 506 -10.13 -21.76 19.29
C ILE A 506 -8.78 -22.28 19.78
N GLN A 507 -8.75 -23.11 20.83
CA GLN A 507 -7.51 -23.76 21.28
C GLN A 507 -6.88 -24.59 20.17
N THR A 508 -7.68 -25.34 19.41
CA THR A 508 -7.18 -26.16 18.29
C THR A 508 -6.51 -25.32 17.19
N ILE A 509 -7.16 -24.25 16.74
CA ILE A 509 -6.61 -23.40 15.65
C ILE A 509 -5.44 -22.50 16.11
N THR A 510 -5.34 -22.25 17.42
CA THR A 510 -4.28 -21.44 18.04
C THR A 510 -3.15 -22.26 18.66
N ALA A 511 -3.24 -23.59 18.72
CA ALA A 511 -2.26 -24.48 19.38
C ALA A 511 -0.79 -24.26 18.96
N GLY A 512 -0.55 -23.84 17.72
CA GLY A 512 0.80 -23.54 17.21
C GLY A 512 1.31 -22.11 17.45
N MET A 513 0.56 -21.27 18.17
CA MET A 513 1.00 -19.91 18.48
C MET A 513 2.15 -19.92 19.50
N LYS A 514 3.19 -19.15 19.22
CA LYS A 514 4.34 -18.98 20.09
C LYS A 514 4.09 -17.83 21.07
N PRO A 515 4.71 -17.86 22.27
CA PRO A 515 4.75 -16.69 23.14
C PRO A 515 5.14 -15.40 22.40
N GLY A 516 4.46 -14.31 22.71
CA GLY A 516 4.66 -13.02 22.07
C GLY A 516 3.88 -12.82 20.77
N GLN A 517 3.23 -13.86 20.23
CA GLN A 517 2.36 -13.74 19.07
C GLN A 517 0.95 -13.31 19.45
N MET A 518 0.21 -12.80 18.47
CA MET A 518 -1.20 -12.48 18.64
C MET A 518 -2.03 -12.86 17.41
N VAL A 519 -3.34 -12.95 17.60
CA VAL A 519 -4.33 -13.10 16.54
C VAL A 519 -5.37 -11.99 16.65
N GLN A 520 -5.85 -11.53 15.51
CA GLN A 520 -7.03 -10.68 15.45
C GLN A 520 -8.29 -11.56 15.59
N VAL A 521 -9.28 -11.05 16.31
CA VAL A 521 -10.59 -11.66 16.41
C VAL A 521 -11.67 -10.69 16.01
N TRP A 522 -12.78 -11.22 15.48
CA TRP A 522 -14.02 -10.49 15.26
C TRP A 522 -15.08 -11.01 16.22
N THR A 523 -15.68 -10.08 16.94
CA THR A 523 -16.59 -10.38 18.04
C THR A 523 -17.84 -9.50 17.99
N ASP A 524 -18.91 -10.04 18.54
CA ASP A 524 -20.07 -9.26 18.96
C ASP A 524 -19.86 -8.74 20.39
N THR A 525 -20.07 -7.44 20.61
CA THR A 525 -19.87 -6.79 21.90
C THR A 525 -21.15 -6.53 22.69
N ASP A 526 -22.35 -6.89 22.20
CA ASP A 526 -23.62 -6.60 22.89
C ASP A 526 -23.75 -7.27 24.27
N SER A 527 -23.09 -8.42 24.45
CA SER A 527 -23.09 -9.18 25.71
C SER A 527 -22.02 -8.70 26.70
N TYR A 528 -21.15 -7.76 26.33
CA TYR A 528 -20.07 -7.31 27.20
C TYR A 528 -20.69 -6.56 28.37
N GLY A 529 -20.43 -7.03 29.59
CA GLY A 529 -21.07 -6.49 30.79
C GLY A 529 -22.44 -7.08 31.11
N LYS A 530 -22.91 -8.08 30.36
CA LYS A 530 -24.22 -8.71 30.56
C LYS A 530 -24.12 -10.23 30.42
N PRO A 531 -23.64 -10.94 31.46
CA PRO A 531 -23.46 -12.39 31.39
C PRO A 531 -24.80 -13.14 31.19
N ASN A 532 -25.92 -12.54 31.59
CA ASN A 532 -27.25 -13.13 31.36
C ASN A 532 -27.74 -12.99 29.90
N GLN A 533 -27.03 -12.24 29.05
CA GLN A 533 -27.36 -12.01 27.64
C GLN A 533 -26.39 -12.72 26.68
N ALA A 534 -25.80 -13.85 27.09
CA ALA A 534 -24.90 -14.64 26.26
C ALA A 534 -25.51 -15.06 24.90
N ASN A 535 -26.83 -14.90 24.71
CA ASN A 535 -27.53 -15.30 23.50
C ASN A 535 -28.66 -14.32 23.11
N THR A 536 -28.31 -13.15 22.56
CA THR A 536 -29.25 -12.37 21.73
C THR A 536 -29.13 -12.87 20.29
N ALA A 537 -30.25 -13.24 19.66
CA ALA A 537 -30.30 -13.72 18.28
C ALA A 537 -29.86 -12.68 17.25
N THR A 538 -29.72 -11.41 17.64
CA THR A 538 -29.22 -10.31 16.82
C THR A 538 -27.85 -9.88 17.35
N PRO A 539 -26.81 -9.88 16.48
CA PRO A 539 -25.50 -9.34 16.84
C PRO A 539 -25.50 -7.84 17.08
N GLY A 540 -24.73 -7.43 18.08
CA GLY A 540 -24.41 -6.05 18.42
C GLY A 540 -23.34 -5.38 17.57
N PRO A 541 -22.81 -4.23 18.03
CA PRO A 541 -21.70 -3.55 17.38
C PRO A 541 -20.50 -4.48 17.24
N ASN A 542 -20.12 -4.73 15.99
CA ASN A 542 -19.00 -5.60 15.67
C ASN A 542 -17.67 -4.94 16.02
N HIS A 543 -16.78 -5.72 16.62
CA HIS A 543 -15.50 -5.23 17.12
C HIS A 543 -14.36 -6.14 16.68
N PHE A 544 -13.23 -5.54 16.31
CA PHE A 544 -11.99 -6.24 16.01
C PHE A 544 -10.96 -5.90 17.07
N TYR A 545 -10.37 -6.91 17.71
CA TYR A 545 -9.29 -6.72 18.67
C TYR A 545 -8.40 -7.97 18.79
N GLY A 546 -7.37 -7.93 19.64
CA GLY A 546 -6.36 -8.98 19.72
C GLY A 546 -6.56 -9.99 20.87
N PHE A 547 -6.17 -11.24 20.62
CA PHE A 547 -5.74 -12.16 21.68
C PHE A 547 -4.24 -12.43 21.54
N GLY A 548 -3.49 -12.27 22.63
CA GLY A 548 -2.04 -12.52 22.67
C GLY A 548 -1.73 -13.86 23.31
N MET A 549 -0.57 -14.45 22.98
CA MET A 549 -0.02 -15.62 23.64
C MET A 549 1.06 -15.20 24.62
N ASN A 550 0.84 -15.37 25.92
CA ASN A 550 1.84 -15.01 26.93
C ASN A 550 2.99 -16.04 27.01
N GLN A 551 4.02 -15.74 27.81
CA GLN A 551 5.18 -16.61 28.03
C GLN A 551 4.85 -17.97 28.66
N ALA A 552 3.71 -18.09 29.35
CA ALA A 552 3.23 -19.34 29.89
C ALA A 552 2.41 -20.17 28.88
N GLY A 553 2.27 -19.71 27.63
CA GLY A 553 1.46 -20.38 26.62
C GLY A 553 -0.04 -20.22 26.84
N GLN A 554 -0.47 -19.14 27.52
CA GLN A 554 -1.86 -18.84 27.79
C GLN A 554 -2.33 -17.63 26.99
N MET A 555 -3.57 -17.69 26.51
CA MET A 555 -4.20 -16.60 25.77
C MET A 555 -4.57 -15.44 26.71
N VAL A 556 -4.20 -14.23 26.34
CA VAL A 556 -4.50 -12.99 27.08
C VAL A 556 -5.41 -12.07 26.29
N TYR A 557 -6.30 -11.38 27.01
CA TYR A 557 -7.31 -10.48 26.47
C TYR A 557 -6.71 -9.10 26.13
N LEU A 558 -6.54 -8.78 24.84
CA LEU A 558 -5.92 -7.52 24.39
C LEU A 558 -6.94 -6.64 23.64
N ASN A 559 -8.07 -6.34 24.31
CA ASN A 559 -9.06 -5.39 23.78
C ASN A 559 -8.61 -3.93 23.98
N HIS A 560 -8.42 -3.23 22.87
CA HIS A 560 -7.95 -1.84 22.82
C HIS A 560 -8.96 -0.79 23.33
N THR A 561 -10.22 -1.15 23.57
CA THR A 561 -11.23 -0.25 24.19
C THR A 561 -11.30 -0.34 25.70
N LYS A 562 -10.45 -1.17 26.34
CA LYS A 562 -10.56 -1.51 27.79
C LYS A 562 -11.91 -2.08 28.22
N GLN A 563 -12.83 -2.35 27.29
CA GLN A 563 -14.15 -2.83 27.64
C GLN A 563 -14.04 -4.19 28.33
N PRO A 564 -14.43 -4.29 29.61
CA PRO A 564 -14.31 -5.55 30.35
C PRO A 564 -15.42 -6.52 29.94
N VAL A 565 -15.12 -7.81 30.03
CA VAL A 565 -16.10 -8.87 29.81
C VAL A 565 -16.52 -9.43 31.17
N LEU A 566 -17.82 -9.42 31.45
CA LEU A 566 -18.39 -10.07 32.63
C LEU A 566 -18.79 -11.50 32.29
N TYR A 567 -18.44 -12.46 33.15
CA TYR A 567 -18.72 -13.88 32.97
C TYR A 567 -19.01 -14.56 34.31
N TYR A 568 -19.66 -15.72 34.30
CA TYR A 568 -19.79 -16.57 35.50
C TYR A 568 -18.67 -17.61 35.53
N ASP A 569 -18.00 -17.75 36.67
CA ASP A 569 -17.00 -18.82 36.86
C ASP A 569 -17.66 -20.20 37.11
N GLY A 570 -16.85 -21.24 37.26
CA GLY A 570 -17.33 -22.61 37.52
C GLY A 570 -18.13 -22.78 38.81
N ASN A 571 -18.10 -21.80 39.72
CA ASN A 571 -18.90 -21.77 40.94
C ASN A 571 -20.15 -20.88 40.82
N GLY A 572 -20.45 -20.39 39.62
CA GLY A 572 -21.56 -19.48 39.35
C GLY A 572 -21.34 -18.06 39.88
N ARG A 573 -20.12 -17.67 40.24
CA ARG A 573 -19.83 -16.31 40.73
C ARG A 573 -19.53 -15.38 39.55
N LEU A 574 -20.05 -14.17 39.64
CA LEU A 574 -19.79 -13.13 38.65
C LEU A 574 -18.33 -12.67 38.74
N GLN A 575 -17.61 -12.75 37.63
CA GLN A 575 -16.22 -12.34 37.47
C GLN A 575 -16.08 -11.30 36.34
N LYS A 576 -14.94 -10.62 36.33
CA LYS A 576 -14.58 -9.60 35.35
C LYS A 576 -13.25 -9.95 34.69
N LEU A 577 -13.27 -10.08 33.37
CA LEU A 577 -12.07 -10.20 32.53
C LEU A 577 -11.67 -8.81 32.05
N GLU A 578 -10.47 -8.38 32.44
CA GLU A 578 -9.90 -7.08 32.10
C GLU A 578 -8.74 -7.19 31.11
N TYR A 579 -8.37 -6.05 30.53
CA TYR A 579 -7.25 -5.94 29.62
C TYR A 579 -5.97 -6.59 30.19
N ASN A 580 -5.28 -7.34 29.33
CA ASN A 580 -4.05 -8.08 29.63
C ASN A 580 -4.18 -9.21 30.69
N GLN A 581 -5.40 -9.62 31.03
CA GLN A 581 -5.62 -10.82 31.85
C GLN A 581 -5.66 -12.08 30.98
N VAL A 582 -5.24 -13.21 31.57
CA VAL A 582 -5.41 -14.54 30.98
C VAL A 582 -6.90 -14.82 30.82
N ILE A 583 -7.30 -15.33 29.65
CA ILE A 583 -8.69 -15.65 29.35
C ILE A 583 -9.03 -17.02 29.98
N PRO A 584 -9.85 -17.07 31.04
CA PRO A 584 -10.25 -18.33 31.64
C PRO A 584 -11.25 -19.08 30.74
N LYS A 585 -11.34 -20.40 30.89
CA LYS A 585 -12.21 -21.26 30.07
C LYS A 585 -13.67 -20.77 30.09
N GLU A 586 -14.12 -20.29 31.24
CA GLU A 586 -15.47 -19.83 31.51
C GLU A 586 -15.81 -18.51 30.83
N ALA A 587 -14.83 -17.69 30.45
CA ALA A 587 -15.07 -16.41 29.78
C ALA A 587 -15.35 -16.55 28.28
N TRP A 588 -14.95 -17.66 27.64
CA TRP A 588 -15.03 -17.83 26.19
C TRP A 588 -16.44 -17.69 25.59
N PRO A 589 -17.51 -18.26 26.20
CA PRO A 589 -18.88 -18.05 25.72
C PRO A 589 -19.31 -16.57 25.72
N TYR A 590 -18.74 -15.76 26.63
CA TYR A 590 -19.09 -14.35 26.82
C TYR A 590 -18.29 -13.41 25.91
N LEU A 591 -17.14 -13.86 25.40
CA LEU A 591 -16.33 -13.13 24.43
C LEU A 591 -16.99 -13.05 23.04
N ARG A 592 -17.90 -13.98 22.73
CA ARG A 592 -18.65 -14.07 21.47
C ARG A 592 -17.77 -13.88 20.24
N VAL A 593 -16.74 -14.70 20.13
CA VAL A 593 -15.80 -14.70 18.99
C VAL A 593 -16.38 -15.53 17.86
N PHE A 594 -16.62 -14.95 16.69
CA PHE A 594 -17.11 -15.73 15.54
C PHE A 594 -16.04 -15.96 14.49
N ARG A 595 -14.96 -15.17 14.53
CA ARG A 595 -13.84 -15.36 13.63
C ARG A 595 -12.50 -15.06 14.27
N VAL A 596 -11.53 -15.92 13.95
CA VAL A 596 -10.12 -15.72 14.24
C VAL A 596 -9.37 -15.52 12.93
N TYR A 597 -8.51 -14.51 12.91
CA TYR A 597 -7.65 -14.14 11.81
C TYR A 597 -6.20 -14.43 12.25
N LYS A 598 -5.56 -15.43 11.64
CA LYS A 598 -4.23 -15.94 12.03
C LYS A 598 -3.16 -15.68 10.99
#